data_AF-A0A1Q3UXH1-F1
#
_entry.id   AF-A0A1Q3UXH1-F1
#
_cell.length_a   1.000
_cell.length_b   1.000
_cell.length_c   1.000
_cell.angle_alpha   90.00
_cell.angle_beta   90.00
_cell.angle_gamma   90.00
#
_symmetry.space_group_name_H-M   'P 1'
#
loop_
_entity.id
_entity.type
_entity.pdbx_description
1 polymer ?
#
loop_
_entity_poly.entity_id
_entity_poly.type
_entity_poly.pdbx_seq_one_letter_code
_entity_poly.pdbx_strand_id
1 'polypeptide(L)' 'MTKFPTRMVLAAALCLVAGCSRTDNEPGPGGVTVSEARALDDAAEMLESRDGTATNAESAASGEDGGK' A
#
# COMPACT_ATOMS: atom_id res chain seq x y z
N MET A 1 13.86 34.04 33.97
CA MET A 1 14.78 32.88 33.85
C MET A 1 13.95 31.61 33.74
N THR A 2 13.71 31.19 32.51
CA THR A 2 12.91 30.01 32.16
C THR A 2 13.70 28.73 32.46
N LYS A 3 13.55 28.22 33.68
CA LYS A 3 14.08 26.91 34.11
C LYS A 3 13.14 25.81 33.58
N PHE A 4 13.05 25.65 32.26
CA PHE A 4 12.33 24.53 31.68
C PHE A 4 13.16 23.26 31.92
N PRO A 5 12.60 22.25 32.62
CA PRO A 5 13.35 21.05 32.95
C PRO A 5 13.73 20.34 31.65
N THR A 6 15.02 20.07 31.45
CA THR A 6 15.58 19.40 30.26
C THR A 6 14.84 18.10 29.91
N ARG A 7 14.29 17.41 30.92
CA ARG A 7 13.46 16.22 30.74
C ARG A 7 12.14 16.48 30.00
N MET A 8 11.53 17.65 30.20
CA MET A 8 10.30 18.04 29.52
C MET A 8 10.55 18.40 28.05
N VAL A 9 11.71 19.00 27.75
CA VAL A 9 12.15 19.23 26.36
C VAL A 9 12.40 17.92 25.63
N LEU A 10 13.06 16.95 26.30
CA LEU A 10 13.32 15.63 25.73
C LEU A 10 12.02 14.85 25.46
N ALA A 11 11.06 14.89 26.39
CA ALA A 11 9.75 14.25 26.22
C ALA A 11 8.96 14.87 25.05
N ALA A 12 8.96 16.20 24.92
CA ALA A 12 8.30 16.88 23.82
C ALA A 12 8.94 16.54 22.45
N ALA A 13 10.27 16.44 22.38
CA ALA A 13 10.98 16.05 21.16
C ALA A 13 10.65 14.60 20.72
N LEU A 14 10.52 13.68 21.66
CA LEU A 14 10.13 12.29 21.37
C LEU A 14 8.68 12.19 20.87
N CYS A 15 7.75 12.98 21.41
CA CYS A 15 6.38 13.04 20.90
C CYS A 15 6.29 13.62 19.48
N LEU A 16 7.13 14.60 19.13
CA LEU A 16 7.18 15.18 17.78
C LEU A 16 7.70 14.15 16.74
N VAL A 17 8.69 13.33 17.13
CA VAL A 17 9.19 12.24 16.27
C VAL A 17 8.21 11.06 16.18
N ALA A 18 7.41 10.80 17.22
CA ALA A 18 6.36 9.79 17.17
C ALA A 18 5.23 10.15 16.18
N GLY A 19 4.99 11.44 15.92
CA GLY A 19 4.10 11.90 14.85
C GLY A 19 4.70 11.78 13.44
N CYS A 20 6.03 11.75 13.32
CA CYS A 20 6.72 11.38 12.08
C CYS A 20 6.82 9.86 11.89
N SER A 21 6.21 9.08 12.77
CA SER A 21 6.30 7.63 12.80
C SER A 21 4.95 7.01 12.44
N ARG A 22 4.73 6.87 11.12
CA ARG A 22 3.99 5.75 10.52
C ARG A 22 2.69 5.37 11.24
N THR A 23 1.78 6.31 11.42
CA THR A 23 0.36 5.94 11.55
C THR A 23 -0.07 5.36 10.21
N ASP A 24 -0.75 4.21 10.20
CA ASP A 24 -1.24 3.55 8.96
C ASP A 24 -2.18 4.43 8.11
N ASN A 25 -2.59 5.60 8.62
CA ASN A 25 -3.43 6.60 7.94
C ASN A 25 -2.64 7.78 7.34
N GLU A 26 -1.33 7.89 7.56
CA GLU A 26 -0.55 8.95 6.92
C GLU A 26 -0.22 8.54 5.47
N PRO A 27 -0.47 9.41 4.47
CA PRO A 27 -0.18 9.10 3.07
C PRO A 27 1.31 8.81 2.86
N GLY A 28 1.62 7.61 2.39
CA GLY A 28 2.97 7.19 2.03
C GLY A 28 3.42 7.76 0.67
N PRO A 29 4.63 7.39 0.19
CA PRO A 29 5.09 7.75 -1.14
C PRO A 29 4.09 7.24 -2.19
N GLY A 30 3.56 8.14 -3.03
CA GLY A 30 2.45 7.83 -3.95
C GLY A 30 1.07 8.34 -3.48
N GLY A 31 0.99 8.96 -2.29
CA GLY A 31 -0.25 9.55 -1.77
C GLY A 31 -1.25 8.53 -1.24
N VAL A 32 -0.87 7.25 -1.15
CA VAL A 32 -1.68 6.16 -0.61
C VAL A 32 -1.19 5.78 0.78
N THR A 33 -2.13 5.48 1.67
CA THR A 33 -1.88 4.94 3.00
C THR A 33 -1.38 3.51 2.93
N VAL A 34 -0.80 3.00 4.04
CA VAL A 34 -0.32 1.61 4.10
C VAL A 34 -1.48 0.62 3.95
N SER A 35 -2.65 0.96 4.50
CA SER A 35 -3.88 0.16 4.37
C SER A 35 -4.40 0.14 2.92
N GLU A 36 -4.35 1.27 2.21
CA GLU A 36 -4.73 1.35 0.79
C GLU A 36 -3.78 0.54 -0.09
N ALA A 37 -2.46 0.66 0.13
CA ALA A 37 -1.45 -0.11 -0.60
C ALA A 37 -1.68 -1.63 -0.44
N ARG A 38 -1.97 -2.09 0.79
CA ARG A 38 -2.26 -3.50 1.05
C ARG A 38 -3.54 -3.99 0.37
N ALA A 39 -4.57 -3.15 0.30
CA ALA A 39 -5.81 -3.49 -0.41
C ALA A 39 -5.60 -3.58 -1.93
N LEU A 40 -4.73 -2.73 -2.49
CA LEU A 40 -4.33 -2.78 -3.90
C LEU A 40 -3.53 -4.05 -4.21
N ASP A 41 -2.60 -4.45 -3.33
CA ASP A 41 -1.82 -5.67 -3.48
C ASP A 41 -2.71 -6.94 -3.45
N ASP A 42 -3.67 -7.00 -2.52
CA ASP A 42 -4.64 -8.10 -2.41
C ASP A 42 -5.48 -8.22 -3.70
N ALA A 43 -5.93 -7.09 -4.25
CA ALA A 43 -6.67 -7.07 -5.51
C ALA A 43 -5.81 -7.57 -6.69
N ALA A 44 -4.52 -7.25 -6.72
CA ALA A 44 -3.60 -7.75 -7.74
C ALA A 44 -3.40 -9.27 -7.61
N GLU A 45 -3.27 -9.80 -6.40
CA GLU A 45 -3.16 -11.25 -6.14
C GLU A 45 -4.41 -12.01 -6.62
N MET A 46 -5.60 -11.43 -6.46
CA MET A 46 -6.85 -12.01 -6.97
C MET A 46 -6.91 -12.05 -8.50
N LEU A 47 -6.30 -11.09 -9.19
CA LEU A 47 -6.19 -11.08 -10.66
C LEU A 47 -5.19 -12.13 -11.13
N GLU A 48 -4.00 -12.20 -10.52
CA GLU A 48 -2.96 -13.19 -10.84
C GLU A 48 -3.48 -14.63 -10.65
N SER A 49 -4.23 -14.86 -9.57
CA SER A 49 -4.88 -16.14 -9.28
C SER A 49 -5.88 -16.55 -10.37
N ARG A 50 -6.50 -15.59 -11.05
CA ARG A 50 -7.41 -15.83 -12.19
C ARG A 50 -6.64 -15.96 -13.50
N ASP A 51 -5.58 -15.18 -13.69
CA ASP A 51 -4.76 -15.16 -14.91
C ASP A 51 -4.03 -16.50 -15.15
N GLY A 52 -3.64 -17.20 -14.08
CA GLY A 52 -3.14 -18.58 -14.19
C GLY A 52 -4.15 -19.56 -14.85
N THR A 53 -5.44 -19.23 -14.81
CA THR A 53 -6.52 -19.91 -15.57
C THR A 53 -6.81 -19.23 -16.90
N ALA A 54 -6.80 -17.89 -16.95
CA ALA A 54 -7.16 -17.11 -18.14
C ALA A 54 -6.14 -17.25 -19.27
N THR A 55 -4.83 -17.32 -18.97
CA THR A 55 -3.79 -17.54 -19.99
C THR A 55 -3.96 -18.86 -20.75
N ASN A 56 -4.49 -19.89 -20.09
CA ASN A 56 -4.77 -21.19 -20.70
C ASN A 56 -6.10 -21.17 -21.50
N ALA A 57 -7.10 -20.43 -21.01
CA ALA A 57 -8.41 -20.30 -21.65
C ALA A 57 -8.41 -19.35 -22.87
N GLU A 58 -7.68 -18.23 -22.82
CA GLU A 58 -7.56 -17.25 -23.91
C GLU A 58 -6.82 -17.87 -25.12
N SER A 59 -5.80 -18.70 -24.86
CA SER A 59 -5.09 -19.44 -25.92
C SER A 59 -5.94 -20.53 -26.59
N ALA A 60 -7.03 -20.98 -25.96
CA ALA A 60 -8.02 -21.88 -26.53
C ALA A 60 -9.21 -21.16 -27.20
N ALA A 61 -9.48 -19.90 -26.83
CA ALA A 61 -10.56 -19.08 -27.38
C ALA A 61 -10.14 -18.22 -28.59
N SER A 62 -8.84 -17.94 -28.79
CA SER A 62 -8.34 -17.20 -29.95
C SER A 62 -8.17 -18.06 -31.22
N GLY A 63 -8.75 -19.27 -31.24
CA GLY A 63 -8.51 -20.29 -32.26
C GLY A 63 -9.68 -20.65 -33.17
N GLU A 64 -10.79 -19.91 -33.22
CA GLU A 64 -11.84 -20.22 -34.22
C GLU A 64 -12.80 -19.04 -34.47
N ASP A 65 -12.45 -18.15 -35.41
CA ASP A 65 -13.39 -17.52 -36.36
C ASP A 65 -12.58 -16.71 -37.40
N GLY A 66 -12.19 -17.40 -38.47
CA GLY A 66 -11.44 -16.84 -39.59
C GLY A 66 -11.87 -17.51 -40.88
N GLY A 67 -13.15 -17.41 -41.22
CA GLY A 67 -13.70 -18.00 -42.44
C GLY A 67 -14.82 -17.14 -43.02
N LYS A 68 -14.45 -16.15 -43.82
CA LYS A 68 -15.34 -15.48 -44.77
C LYS A 68 -15.29 -16.18 -46.12
#